data_AF-A0A643F1C5-F1
#
_entry.id   AF-A0A643F1C5-F1
#
_cell.length_a   1.000
_cell.length_b   1.000
_cell.length_c   1.000
_cell.angle_alpha   90.00
_cell.angle_beta   90.00
_cell.angle_gamma   90.00
#
_symmetry.space_group_name_H-M   'P 1'
#
loop_
_entity.id
_entity.type
_entity.pdbx_description
1 polymer ?
#
loop_
_entity_poly.entity_id
_entity_poly.type
_entity_poly.pdbx_seq_one_letter_code
_entity_poly.pdbx_strand_id
1 'polypeptide(L)' 'MIDKDELNLAIDDAYDVSALLRTAIECLGNISEDLSRPYNNILGGVSRVLEVADKKALNALAALEGVEMREHMSQSRS' A
#
# COMPACT_ATOMS: atom_id res chain seq x y z
N MET A 1 13.87 21.64 2.38
CA MET A 1 14.70 20.43 2.55
C MET A 1 13.78 19.43 3.23
N ILE A 2 13.44 18.34 2.56
CA ILE A 2 12.69 17.25 3.20
C ILE A 2 13.70 16.47 4.03
N ASP A 3 13.30 16.09 5.25
CA ASP A 3 14.14 15.23 6.08
C ASP A 3 14.24 13.84 5.42
N LYS A 4 15.47 13.38 5.19
CA LYS A 4 15.73 12.10 4.52
C LYS A 4 15.26 10.92 5.36
N ASP A 5 15.35 11.03 6.68
CA ASP A 5 14.94 9.98 7.59
C ASP A 5 13.40 9.88 7.63
N GLU A 6 12.70 11.02 7.60
CA GLU A 6 11.23 11.05 7.47
C GLU A 6 10.74 10.50 6.13
N LEU A 7 11.46 10.79 5.03
CA LEU A 7 11.12 10.28 3.70
C LEU A 7 11.29 8.77 3.61
N ASN A 8 12.41 8.23 4.13
CA ASN A 8 12.65 6.79 4.15
C ASN A 8 11.62 6.06 4.99
N LEU A 9 11.29 6.61 6.18
CA LEU A 9 10.24 6.04 7.03
C LEU A 9 8.88 6.00 6.30
N ALA A 10 8.52 7.06 5.58
CA ALA A 10 7.27 7.10 4.82
C ALA A 10 7.24 6.08 3.66
N ILE A 11 8.39 5.79 3.04
CA ILE A 11 8.52 4.75 2.02
C ILE A 11 8.32 3.36 2.63
N ASP A 12 9.00 3.07 3.74
CA ASP A 12 8.88 1.80 4.45
C ASP A 12 7.44 1.56 4.95
N ASP A 13 6.81 2.58 5.55
CA ASP A 13 5.40 2.53 5.98
C ASP A 13 4.46 2.23 4.80
N ALA A 14 4.71 2.81 3.62
CA ALA A 14 3.89 2.56 2.44
C ALA A 14 4.02 1.12 1.91
N TYR A 15 5.24 0.54 1.97
CA TYR A 15 5.48 -0.86 1.67
C TYR A 15 4.75 -1.79 2.65
N ASP A 16 4.89 -1.53 3.95
CA ASP A 16 4.26 -2.34 5.01
C ASP A 16 2.74 -2.30 4.91
N VAL A 17 2.15 -1.13 4.66
CA VAL A 17 0.70 -1.01 4.44
C VAL A 17 0.25 -1.81 3.22
N SER A 18 0.97 -1.75 2.09
CA SER A 18 0.63 -2.55 0.91
C SER A 18 0.72 -4.04 1.19
N ALA A 19 1.76 -4.49 1.89
CA ALA A 19 1.93 -5.89 2.28
C ALA A 19 0.77 -6.39 3.16
N LEU A 20 0.41 -5.62 4.20
CA LEU A 20 -0.71 -5.94 5.09
C LEU A 20 -2.05 -5.99 4.35
N LEU A 21 -2.29 -5.06 3.42
CA LEU A 21 -3.52 -5.04 2.62
C LEU A 21 -3.64 -6.26 1.72
N ARG A 22 -2.54 -6.70 1.10
CA ARG A 22 -2.51 -7.93 0.29
C ARG A 22 -2.79 -9.18 1.12
N THR A 23 -2.17 -9.29 2.30
CA THR A 23 -2.46 -10.38 3.24
C THR A 23 -3.93 -10.37 3.66
N ALA A 24 -4.50 -9.20 3.95
CA ALA A 24 -5.91 -9.09 4.31
C ALA A 24 -6.84 -9.53 3.18
N ILE A 25 -6.54 -9.16 1.92
CA ILE A 25 -7.30 -9.61 0.73
C ILE A 25 -7.23 -11.14 0.60
N GLU A 26 -6.05 -11.74 0.74
CA GLU A 26 -5.87 -13.19 0.68
C GLU A 26 -6.66 -13.92 1.77
N CYS A 27 -6.57 -13.44 3.03
CA CYS A 27 -7.33 -14.00 4.14
C CYS A 27 -8.84 -13.92 3.88
N LEU A 28 -9.35 -12.81 3.33
CA LEU A 28 -10.76 -12.68 2.97
C LEU A 28 -11.16 -13.65 1.86
N GLY A 29 -10.29 -13.88 0.87
CA GLY A 29 -10.46 -14.88 -0.17
C GLY A 29 -10.70 -16.26 0.43
N ASN A 30 -9.79 -16.71 1.30
CA ASN A 30 -9.87 -18.02 1.97
C ASN A 30 -11.16 -18.14 2.81
N ILE A 31 -11.50 -17.12 3.59
CA ILE A 31 -12.73 -17.14 4.41
C ILE A 31 -13.99 -17.17 3.53
N SER A 32 -13.97 -16.54 2.36
CA SER A 32 -15.12 -16.47 1.46
C SER A 32 -15.48 -17.83 0.85
N GLU A 33 -14.52 -18.75 0.73
CA GLU A 33 -14.74 -20.11 0.22
C GLU A 33 -15.57 -20.95 1.21
N ASP A 34 -15.42 -20.71 2.51
CA ASP A 34 -16.10 -21.44 3.58
C ASP A 34 -17.51 -20.91 3.90
N LEU A 35 -17.88 -19.74 3.36
CA LEU A 35 -19.11 -19.04 3.73
C LEU A 35 -20.19 -19.10 2.65
N SER A 36 -21.41 -19.37 3.06
CA SER A 36 -22.60 -19.23 2.23
C SER A 36 -23.06 -17.77 2.13
N ARG A 37 -23.99 -17.49 1.20
CA ARG A 37 -24.65 -16.19 1.12
C ARG A 37 -25.45 -15.93 2.41
N PRO A 38 -25.44 -14.69 2.96
CA PRO A 38 -24.97 -13.45 2.33
C PRO A 38 -23.53 -13.05 2.68
N TYR A 39 -22.83 -13.80 3.53
CA TYR A 39 -21.56 -13.37 4.11
C TYR A 39 -20.46 -13.21 3.05
N ASN A 40 -20.44 -14.05 2.00
CA ASN A 40 -19.49 -13.88 0.90
C ASN A 40 -19.67 -12.56 0.11
N ASN A 41 -20.88 -11.98 0.07
CA ASN A 41 -21.12 -10.69 -0.57
C ASN A 41 -20.52 -9.54 0.25
N ILE A 42 -20.60 -9.62 1.58
CA ILE A 42 -19.99 -8.65 2.49
C ILE A 42 -18.47 -8.70 2.35
N LEU A 43 -17.88 -9.89 2.38
CA LEU A 43 -16.43 -10.06 2.21
C LEU A 43 -15.96 -9.60 0.84
N GLY A 44 -16.73 -9.86 -0.23
CA GLY A 44 -16.44 -9.30 -1.55
C GLY A 44 -16.49 -7.77 -1.61
N GLY A 45 -17.34 -7.13 -0.80
CA GLY A 45 -17.36 -5.68 -0.62
C GLY A 45 -16.13 -5.16 0.13
N VAL A 46 -15.71 -5.85 1.19
CA VAL A 46 -14.50 -5.52 1.96
C VAL A 46 -13.24 -5.68 1.10
N SER A 47 -13.12 -6.78 0.33
CA SER A 47 -11.99 -7.02 -0.59
C SER A 47 -11.79 -5.84 -1.54
N ARG A 48 -12.87 -5.35 -2.16
CA ARG A 48 -12.81 -4.19 -3.06
C ARG A 48 -12.32 -2.91 -2.37
N VAL A 49 -12.70 -2.68 -1.11
CA VAL A 49 -12.20 -1.52 -0.35
C VAL A 49 -10.70 -1.66 -0.10
N LEU A 50 -10.23 -2.85 0.26
CA LEU A 50 -8.81 -3.12 0.48
C LEU A 50 -7.99 -3.03 -0.80
N GLU A 51 -8.51 -3.50 -1.94
CA GLU A 51 -7.86 -3.34 -3.26
C GLU A 51 -7.70 -1.86 -3.63
N VAL A 52 -8.70 -1.02 -3.34
CA VAL A 52 -8.59 0.43 -3.54
C VAL A 52 -7.55 1.05 -2.61
N ALA A 53 -7.49 0.60 -1.35
CA ALA A 53 -6.49 1.04 -0.41
C ALA A 53 -5.07 0.63 -0.84
N ASP A 54 -4.87 -0.60 -1.33
CA ASP A 54 -3.57 -1.11 -1.79
C ASP A 54 -3.08 -0.29 -2.97
N LYS A 55 -3.96 -0.03 -3.93
CA LYS A 55 -3.64 0.85 -5.06
C LYS A 55 -3.25 2.27 -4.63
N LYS A 56 -3.89 2.81 -3.59
CA LYS A 56 -3.52 4.13 -3.06
C LYS A 56 -2.17 4.10 -2.34
N ALA A 57 -1.86 3.05 -1.60
CA ALA A 57 -0.55 2.86 -0.97
C ALA A 57 0.56 2.78 -2.03
N LEU A 58 0.38 2.00 -3.09
CA LEU A 58 1.33 1.90 -4.21
C LEU A 58 1.53 3.24 -4.95
N ASN A 59 0.47 4.01 -5.14
CA ASN A 59 0.59 5.34 -5.74
C ASN A 59 1.35 6.32 -4.83
N ALA A 60 1.12 6.26 -3.51
CA ALA A 60 1.84 7.08 -2.55
C ALA A 60 3.33 6.71 -2.54
N LEU A 61 3.64 5.41 -2.53
CA LEU A 61 4.99 4.89 -2.63
C LEU A 61 5.71 5.41 -3.88
N ALA A 62 5.10 5.27 -5.06
CA ALA A 62 5.70 5.75 -6.31
C ALA A 62 5.95 7.28 -6.30
N ALA A 63 5.09 8.04 -5.62
CA ALA A 63 5.29 9.47 -5.45
C ALA A 63 6.47 9.79 -4.51
N LEU A 64 6.62 9.05 -3.41
CA LEU A 64 7.70 9.19 -2.44
C LEU A 64 9.06 8.80 -3.05
N GLU A 65 9.13 7.66 -3.73
CA GLU A 65 10.34 7.23 -4.48
C GLU A 65 10.73 8.28 -5.54
N GLY A 66 9.74 8.88 -6.21
CA GLY A 66 9.99 9.99 -7.15
C GLY A 66 10.53 11.26 -6.49
N VAL A 67 10.23 11.52 -5.22
CA VAL A 67 10.83 12.60 -4.43
C VAL A 67 12.27 12.25 -4.08
N GLU A 68 12.52 11.04 -3.58
CA GLU A 68 13.86 10.56 -3.22
C GLU A 68 14.84 10.67 -4.39
N MET A 69 14.46 10.19 -5.58
CA MET A 69 15.31 10.26 -6.78
C MET A 69 15.67 11.71 -7.18
N ARG A 70 14.75 12.66 -7.01
CA ARG A 70 14.99 14.08 -7.33
C ARG A 70 15.97 14.71 -6.35
N GLU A 71 15.83 14.43 -5.06
CA GLU A 71 16.75 14.90 -4.02
C GLU A 71 18.15 14.31 -4.24
N HIS A 72 18.24 13.01 -4.57
CA HIS A 72 19.52 12.35 -4.84
C HIS A 72 20.25 12.93 -6.06
N MET A 73 19.54 13.33 -7.11
CA MET A 73 20.14 13.99 -8.29
C MET A 73 20.56 15.45 -8.04
N SER A 74 19.86 16.15 -7.13
CA SER A 74 20.22 17.52 -6.73
C SER A 74 21.54 17.55 -5.95
N GLN A 75 21.72 16.59 -5.04
CA GLN A 75 22.94 16.46 -4.24
C GLN A 75 24.16 16.05 -5.06
N SER A 76 24.02 15.16 -6.05
CA SER A 76 25.14 14.75 -6.91
C SER A 76 25.65 15.83 -7.88
N ARG A 77 24.95 16.97 -8.00
CA ARG A 77 25.31 18.10 -8.89
C ARG A 77 25.95 19.28 -8.15
N SER A 78 25.94 19.25 -6.81
CA SER A 78 26.48 20.30 -5.93
C SER A 78 27.87 19.90 -5.43
#